data_AF-A0A2E2JZ50-F1
#
_entry.id   AF-A0A2E2JZ50-F1
#
_cell.length_a   1.000
_cell.length_b   1.000
_cell.length_c   1.000
_cell.angle_alpha   90.00
_cell.angle_beta   90.00
_cell.angle_gamma   90.00
#
_symmetry.space_group_name_H-M   'P 1'
#
loop_
_entity.id
_entity.type
_entity.pdbx_description
1 polymer ?
#
loop_
_entity_poly.entity_id
_entity_poly.type
_entity_poly.pdbx_seq_one_letter_code
_entity_poly.pdbx_strand_id
1 'polypeptide(L)'
;MNRVFWVVLSTVITGCAATSWTSSYTKDEFTDETSCKVLYGNTFGREFVKAQGGIHFYPFIERRQGQVIFGVHNDYGVPTGDVQVRVDNNEAVTISYTETPVFYSASSNAVDLSYLKSVEGVDQEAMQTTLDESMKNIGKMSSPFTATSGDKAKKIIEAMKSGSIMKMRVIGFGTNSSATNVGEYTLNQDLLAALAECGL
;
A
#
# COMPACT_ATOMS: atom_id res chain seq x y z
N MET A 1 -21.69 -64.61 -0.19
CA MET A 1 -22.70 -63.56 -0.43
C MET A 1 -22.18 -62.23 0.07
N ASN A 2 -22.25 -61.24 -0.81
CA ASN A 2 -21.45 -60.01 -0.87
C ASN A 2 -21.54 -59.09 0.35
N ARG A 3 -20.39 -58.63 0.84
CA ARG A 3 -20.30 -57.38 1.61
C ARG A 3 -19.68 -56.32 0.71
N VAL A 4 -20.55 -55.48 0.15
CA VAL A 4 -20.18 -54.30 -0.64
C VAL A 4 -19.64 -53.24 0.33
N PHE A 5 -18.33 -53.01 0.29
CA PHE A 5 -17.69 -51.90 0.98
C PHE A 5 -17.94 -50.62 0.17
N TRP A 6 -18.82 -49.76 0.68
CA TRP A 6 -18.95 -48.38 0.18
C TRP A 6 -17.76 -47.57 0.68
N VAL A 7 -16.78 -47.34 -0.20
CA VAL A 7 -15.74 -46.33 0.03
C VAL A 7 -16.33 -44.98 -0.39
N VAL A 8 -16.84 -44.23 0.59
CA VAL A 8 -17.18 -42.81 0.42
C VAL A 8 -15.86 -42.05 0.33
N LEU A 9 -15.44 -41.75 -0.89
CA LEU A 9 -14.29 -40.90 -1.17
C LEU A 9 -14.67 -39.45 -0.88
N SER A 10 -14.53 -39.05 0.39
CA SER A 10 -14.65 -37.66 0.82
C SER A 10 -13.51 -36.85 0.20
N THR A 11 -13.77 -36.28 -0.98
CA THR A 11 -12.92 -35.26 -1.59
C THR A 11 -13.00 -34.01 -0.71
N VAL A 12 -12.09 -33.93 0.26
CA VAL A 12 -11.84 -32.70 1.00
C VAL A 12 -11.30 -31.71 -0.02
N ILE A 13 -12.17 -30.81 -0.49
CA ILE A 13 -11.79 -29.63 -1.26
C ILE A 13 -11.00 -28.76 -0.28
N THR A 14 -9.72 -29.06 -0.13
CA THR A 14 -8.75 -28.11 0.41
C THR A 14 -8.63 -27.04 -0.65
N GLY A 15 -9.53 -26.05 -0.59
CA GLY A 15 -9.34 -24.80 -1.30
C GLY A 15 -8.05 -24.22 -0.77
N CYS A 16 -6.95 -24.44 -1.49
CA CYS A 16 -5.72 -23.70 -1.30
C CYS A 16 -6.15 -22.23 -1.44
N ALA A 17 -6.22 -21.52 -0.31
CA ALA A 17 -6.47 -20.09 -0.30
C ALA A 17 -5.27 -19.47 -1.01
N ALA A 18 -5.37 -19.33 -2.33
CA ALA A 18 -4.27 -18.93 -3.18
C ALA A 18 -3.89 -17.50 -2.79
N THR A 19 -2.70 -17.35 -2.23
CA THR A 19 -1.99 -16.10 -2.07
C THR A 19 -1.64 -15.56 -3.45
N SER A 20 -2.65 -14.98 -4.10
CA SER A 20 -2.61 -14.53 -5.49
C SER A 20 -2.61 -13.01 -5.54
N TRP A 21 -1.89 -12.45 -6.50
CA TRP A 21 -2.00 -11.04 -6.83
C TRP A 21 -3.23 -10.82 -7.69
N THR A 22 -3.95 -9.73 -7.45
CA THR A 22 -5.18 -9.39 -8.19
C THR A 22 -5.12 -7.95 -8.67
N SER A 23 -5.60 -7.71 -9.88
CA SER A 23 -5.83 -6.35 -10.38
C SER A 23 -7.25 -5.88 -10.02
N SER A 24 -7.41 -4.59 -9.81
CA SER A 24 -8.70 -3.96 -9.59
C SER A 24 -8.72 -2.58 -10.25
N TYR A 25 -9.74 -2.36 -11.06
CA TYR A 25 -10.04 -1.06 -11.65
C TYR A 25 -10.99 -0.31 -10.75
N THR A 26 -10.69 0.95 -10.48
CA THR A 26 -11.55 1.83 -9.69
C THR A 26 -11.67 3.16 -10.39
N LYS A 27 -12.88 3.73 -10.36
CA LYS A 27 -13.14 5.09 -10.78
C LYS A 27 -13.62 5.85 -9.55
N ASP A 28 -12.91 6.90 -9.19
CA ASP A 28 -13.29 7.78 -8.09
C ASP A 28 -14.58 8.54 -8.48
N GLU A 29 -15.61 8.43 -7.65
CA GLU A 29 -16.94 8.97 -7.96
C GLU A 29 -17.00 10.50 -7.89
N PHE A 30 -16.04 11.14 -7.22
CA PHE A 30 -16.02 12.60 -7.04
C PHE A 30 -15.14 13.32 -8.07
N THR A 31 -14.07 12.68 -8.51
CA THR A 31 -13.05 13.26 -9.40
C THR A 31 -13.07 12.66 -10.80
N ASP A 32 -13.87 11.61 -11.03
CA ASP A 32 -13.88 10.79 -12.24
C ASP A 32 -12.53 10.14 -12.57
N GLU A 33 -11.55 10.21 -11.66
CA GLU A 33 -10.23 9.65 -11.86
C GLU A 33 -10.27 8.13 -11.85
N THR A 34 -9.68 7.53 -12.88
CA THR A 34 -9.51 6.08 -12.94
C THR A 34 -8.15 5.68 -12.39
N SER A 35 -8.11 4.59 -11.63
CA SER A 35 -6.88 3.91 -11.29
C SER A 35 -6.99 2.40 -11.48
N CYS A 36 -5.85 1.78 -11.75
CA CYS A 36 -5.71 0.33 -11.76
C CYS A 36 -4.70 -0.06 -10.68
N LYS A 37 -5.16 -0.86 -9.71
CA LYS A 37 -4.38 -1.27 -8.56
C LYS A 37 -4.16 -2.77 -8.56
N VAL A 38 -2.93 -3.19 -8.39
CA VAL A 38 -2.51 -4.57 -8.16
C VAL A 38 -2.28 -4.76 -6.66
N LEU A 39 -3.01 -5.69 -6.06
CA LEU A 39 -3.03 -5.98 -4.63
C LEU A 39 -2.64 -7.43 -4.36
N TYR A 40 -1.90 -7.65 -3.26
CA TYR A 40 -1.66 -9.00 -2.78
C TYR A 40 -2.87 -9.56 -2.03
N GLY A 41 -3.24 -10.79 -2.37
CA GLY A 41 -4.39 -11.50 -1.81
C GLY A 41 -5.69 -11.10 -2.50
N ASN A 42 -6.56 -12.09 -2.70
CA ASN A 42 -7.94 -11.84 -3.14
C ASN A 42 -8.79 -11.27 -1.98
N THR A 43 -9.98 -10.74 -2.28
CA THR A 43 -10.88 -10.14 -1.28
C THR A 43 -11.15 -11.10 -0.11
N PHE A 44 -11.43 -12.37 -0.38
CA PHE A 44 -11.70 -13.37 0.66
C PHE A 44 -10.49 -13.59 1.59
N GLY A 45 -9.29 -13.73 1.04
CA GLY A 45 -8.05 -13.93 1.80
C GLY A 45 -7.74 -12.73 2.68
N ARG A 46 -7.93 -11.50 2.18
CA ARG A 46 -7.76 -10.29 2.99
C ARG A 46 -8.80 -10.20 4.11
N GLU A 47 -10.07 -10.50 3.84
CA GLU A 47 -11.12 -10.52 4.87
C GLU A 47 -10.88 -11.59 5.94
N PHE A 48 -10.39 -12.77 5.55
CA PHE A 48 -10.01 -13.81 6.49
C PHE A 48 -8.85 -13.37 7.40
N VAL A 49 -7.81 -12.76 6.82
CA VAL A 49 -6.68 -12.20 7.60
C VAL A 49 -7.15 -11.10 8.54
N LYS A 50 -8.06 -10.21 8.11
CA LYS A 50 -8.67 -9.21 8.99
C LYS A 50 -9.41 -9.82 10.17
N ALA A 51 -10.15 -10.91 9.93
CA ALA A 51 -10.92 -11.61 10.97
C ALA A 51 -10.02 -12.26 12.04
N GLN A 52 -8.75 -12.52 11.74
CA GLN A 52 -7.78 -13.03 12.72
C GLN A 52 -7.28 -11.95 13.71
N GLY A 53 -7.64 -10.68 13.48
CA GLY A 53 -7.31 -9.56 14.36
C GLY A 53 -5.89 -9.02 14.17
N GLY A 54 -5.66 -7.79 14.65
CA GLY A 54 -4.40 -7.06 14.43
C GLY A 54 -4.41 -6.20 13.16
N ILE A 55 -3.46 -5.27 13.08
CA ILE A 55 -3.29 -4.40 11.92
C ILE A 55 -2.44 -5.14 10.89
N HIS A 56 -2.96 -5.23 9.67
CA HIS A 56 -2.28 -5.89 8.56
C HIS A 56 -1.96 -4.87 7.48
N PHE A 57 -0.74 -4.96 6.98
CA PHE A 57 -0.24 -4.11 5.92
C PHE A 57 -0.05 -4.93 4.64
N TYR A 58 -0.37 -4.33 3.50
CA TYR A 58 -0.37 -4.98 2.20
C TYR A 58 0.36 -4.11 1.18
N PRO A 59 1.25 -4.71 0.36
CA PRO A 59 1.82 -4.01 -0.77
C PRO A 59 0.76 -3.79 -1.84
N PHE A 60 0.91 -2.69 -2.55
CA PHE A 60 0.14 -2.39 -3.73
C PHE A 60 1.01 -1.75 -4.81
N ILE A 61 0.59 -1.95 -6.04
CA ILE A 61 1.13 -1.27 -7.21
C ILE A 61 -0.04 -0.58 -7.88
N GLU A 62 0.08 0.70 -8.20
CA GLU A 62 -1.03 1.45 -8.79
C GLU A 62 -0.56 2.27 -9.98
N ARG A 63 -1.39 2.29 -11.01
CA ARG A 63 -1.34 3.31 -12.05
C ARG A 63 -2.47 4.29 -11.81
N ARG A 64 -2.11 5.53 -11.48
CA ARG A 64 -3.06 6.64 -11.24
C ARG A 64 -2.47 7.93 -11.81
N GLN A 65 -3.29 8.72 -12.50
CA GLN A 65 -2.87 9.99 -13.14
C GLN A 65 -1.59 9.85 -14.00
N GLY A 66 -1.44 8.73 -14.72
CA GLY A 66 -0.25 8.45 -15.55
C GLY A 66 1.03 8.12 -14.77
N GLN A 67 0.99 8.12 -13.44
CA GLN A 67 2.11 7.76 -12.58
C GLN A 67 2.05 6.29 -12.20
N VAL A 68 3.23 5.66 -12.15
CA VAL A 68 3.42 4.33 -11.57
C VAL A 68 3.82 4.51 -10.11
N ILE A 69 3.07 3.87 -9.22
CA ILE A 69 3.18 3.99 -7.78
C ILE A 69 3.42 2.60 -7.21
N PHE A 70 4.35 2.52 -6.28
CA PHE A 70 4.50 1.37 -5.40
C PHE A 70 4.30 1.85 -3.97
N GLY A 71 3.58 1.07 -3.16
CA GLY A 71 3.41 1.41 -1.76
C GLY A 71 2.89 0.28 -0.91
N VAL A 72 2.62 0.65 0.34
CA VAL A 72 2.04 -0.21 1.36
C VAL A 72 0.85 0.51 1.98
N HIS A 73 -0.23 -0.22 2.22
CA HIS A 73 -1.40 0.31 2.90
C HIS A 73 -1.96 -0.66 3.94
N ASN A 74 -2.86 -0.17 4.79
CA ASN A 74 -3.71 -0.99 5.64
C ASN A 74 -5.18 -0.56 5.51
N ASP A 75 -6.09 -1.47 5.83
CA ASP A 75 -7.54 -1.23 5.72
C ASP A 75 -8.16 -0.65 7.02
N TYR A 76 -7.33 -0.32 8.01
CA TYR A 76 -7.77 0.12 9.35
C TYR A 76 -7.68 1.64 9.54
N GLY A 77 -7.24 2.38 8.52
CA GLY A 77 -7.06 3.83 8.62
C GLY A 77 -5.94 4.24 9.56
N VAL A 78 -5.05 3.32 9.93
CA VAL A 78 -3.95 3.60 10.86
C VAL A 78 -2.76 4.15 10.08
N PRO A 79 -2.05 5.18 10.56
CA PRO A 79 -0.85 5.67 9.90
C PRO A 79 0.20 4.58 9.68
N THR A 80 0.72 4.48 8.46
CA THR A 80 1.73 3.46 8.12
C THR A 80 3.14 3.89 8.57
N GLY A 81 3.53 5.15 8.38
CA GLY A 81 4.90 5.60 8.70
C GLY A 81 5.92 5.19 7.62
N ASP A 82 7.20 5.05 7.94
CA ASP A 82 8.19 4.63 6.94
C ASP A 82 8.09 3.13 6.66
N VAL A 83 8.49 2.71 5.46
CA VAL A 83 8.46 1.31 5.04
C VAL A 83 9.78 0.92 4.44
N GLN A 84 10.22 -0.29 4.75
CA GLN A 84 11.32 -0.93 4.03
C GLN A 84 10.82 -2.13 3.26
N VAL A 85 11.27 -2.23 2.01
CA VAL A 85 10.98 -3.36 1.14
C VAL A 85 12.26 -3.94 0.60
N ARG A 86 12.28 -5.27 0.44
CA ARG A 86 13.39 -5.99 -0.18
C ARG A 86 12.84 -7.12 -1.03
N VAL A 87 13.29 -7.19 -2.28
CA VAL A 87 13.04 -8.35 -3.14
C VAL A 87 14.25 -9.27 -3.08
N ASP A 88 14.02 -10.54 -2.74
CA ASP A 88 15.03 -11.57 -2.56
C ASP A 88 16.23 -11.10 -1.71
N ASN A 89 17.44 -11.10 -2.29
CA ASN A 89 18.70 -10.70 -1.65
C ASN A 89 19.18 -9.31 -2.07
N ASN A 90 18.34 -8.52 -2.74
CA ASN A 90 18.69 -7.14 -3.11
C ASN A 90 18.83 -6.25 -1.86
N GLU A 91 19.41 -5.07 -2.03
CA GLU A 91 19.42 -4.07 -0.96
C GLU A 91 17.99 -3.64 -0.60
N ALA A 92 17.73 -3.45 0.70
CA ALA A 92 16.45 -2.97 1.17
C ALA A 92 16.25 -1.50 0.76
N VAL A 93 15.12 -1.19 0.14
CA VAL A 93 14.73 0.17 -0.23
C VAL A 93 13.84 0.73 0.88
N THR A 94 14.18 1.92 1.38
CA THR A 94 13.33 2.67 2.30
C THR A 94 12.44 3.63 1.50
N ILE A 95 11.15 3.61 1.84
CA ILE A 95 10.13 4.54 1.37
C ILE A 95 9.70 5.35 2.57
N SER A 96 9.97 6.65 2.54
CA SER A 96 9.52 7.54 3.61
C SER A 96 8.05 7.91 3.45
N TYR A 97 7.33 8.09 4.54
CA TYR A 97 5.96 8.65 4.49
C TYR A 97 5.92 10.02 3.79
N THR A 98 7.02 10.77 3.79
CA THR A 98 7.12 12.07 3.10
C THR A 98 7.05 11.95 1.58
N GLU A 99 7.38 10.77 1.03
CA GLU A 99 7.30 10.47 -0.40
C GLU A 99 5.86 10.20 -0.87
N THR A 100 4.95 9.90 0.06
CA THR A 100 3.56 9.54 -0.25
C THR A 100 2.91 10.64 -1.08
N PRO A 101 2.38 10.31 -2.28
CA PRO A 101 1.65 11.28 -3.10
C PRO A 101 0.47 11.89 -2.33
N VAL A 102 0.25 13.19 -2.51
CA VAL A 102 -0.73 13.97 -1.73
C VAL A 102 -2.17 13.47 -1.88
N PHE A 103 -2.51 12.80 -2.98
CA PHE A 103 -3.85 12.23 -3.16
C PHE A 103 -4.15 11.00 -2.27
N TYR A 104 -3.17 10.51 -1.49
CA TYR A 104 -3.40 9.56 -0.40
C TYR A 104 -3.46 10.21 0.98
N SER A 105 -3.23 11.52 1.08
CA SER A 105 -3.32 12.24 2.36
C SER A 105 -4.78 12.54 2.69
N ALA A 106 -5.13 12.51 3.98
CA ALA A 106 -6.41 13.05 4.43
C ALA A 106 -6.47 14.53 4.04
N SER A 107 -7.60 14.98 3.48
CA SER A 107 -7.80 16.34 2.97
C SER A 107 -7.25 17.39 3.94
N SER A 108 -6.27 18.18 3.51
CA SER A 108 -5.78 19.30 4.32
C SER A 108 -6.82 20.41 4.29
N ASN A 109 -7.53 20.63 5.40
CA ASN A 109 -8.28 21.88 5.56
C ASN A 109 -7.28 23.03 5.49
N ALA A 110 -7.51 24.00 4.59
CA ALA A 110 -6.75 25.24 4.60
C ALA A 110 -6.97 25.92 5.95
N VAL A 111 -5.88 26.20 6.67
CA VAL A 111 -5.96 26.94 7.93
C VAL A 111 -6.18 28.41 7.58
N ASP A 112 -7.29 29.00 8.01
CA ASP A 112 -7.53 30.44 7.87
C ASP A 112 -6.67 31.19 8.88
N LEU A 113 -5.68 31.92 8.37
CA LEU A 113 -4.70 32.69 9.15
C LEU A 113 -4.92 34.19 8.99
N SER A 114 -6.12 34.61 8.57
CA SER A 114 -6.48 36.03 8.42
C SER A 114 -6.19 36.86 9.68
N TYR A 115 -6.20 36.25 10.86
CA TYR A 115 -5.86 36.88 12.14
C TYR A 115 -4.38 37.21 12.34
N LEU A 116 -3.45 36.60 11.59
CA LEU A 116 -2.00 36.88 11.67
C LEU A 116 -1.56 37.98 10.70
N LYS A 117 -2.46 38.48 9.85
CA LYS A 117 -2.16 39.50 8.83
C LYS A 117 -1.69 40.85 9.40
N SER A 118 -1.88 41.08 10.70
CA SER A 118 -1.54 42.31 11.41
C SER A 118 -0.21 42.26 12.18
N VAL A 119 0.53 41.14 12.14
CA VAL A 119 1.81 41.04 12.85
C VAL A 119 2.92 41.72 12.04
N GLU A 120 3.40 42.85 12.55
CA GLU A 120 4.47 43.63 11.94
C GLU A 120 5.79 42.83 11.92
N GLY A 121 6.50 42.84 10.78
CA GLY A 121 7.76 42.12 10.60
C GLY A 121 7.65 40.65 10.15
N VAL A 122 6.45 40.14 9.89
CA VAL A 122 6.23 38.78 9.37
C VAL A 122 6.09 38.79 7.85
N ASP A 123 6.92 37.98 7.17
CA ASP A 123 6.73 37.66 5.75
C ASP A 123 5.56 36.70 5.59
N GLN A 124 4.44 37.21 5.06
CA GLN A 124 3.20 36.46 4.93
C GLN A 124 3.30 35.32 3.91
N GLU A 125 4.07 35.50 2.84
CA GLU A 125 4.22 34.49 1.78
C GLU A 125 5.06 33.31 2.29
N ALA A 126 6.17 33.61 2.97
CA ALA A 126 7.00 32.60 3.60
C ALA A 126 6.23 31.83 4.69
N MET A 127 5.42 32.53 5.49
CA MET A 127 4.60 31.91 6.53
C MET A 127 3.51 31.01 5.94
N GLN A 128 2.78 31.47 4.91
CA GLN A 128 1.74 30.66 4.26
C GLN A 128 2.34 29.41 3.63
N THR A 129 3.47 29.54 2.92
CA THR A 129 4.17 28.41 2.30
C THR A 129 4.59 27.38 3.36
N THR A 130 5.18 27.84 4.46
CA THR A 130 5.59 26.96 5.57
C THR A 130 4.41 26.20 6.16
N LEU A 131 3.27 26.86 6.32
CA LEU A 131 2.07 26.25 6.88
C LEU A 131 1.43 25.26 5.91
N ASP A 132 1.37 25.59 4.62
CA ASP A 132 0.88 24.68 3.58
C ASP A 132 1.74 23.42 3.50
N GLU A 133 3.07 23.56 3.54
CA GLU A 133 4.01 22.43 3.58
C GLU A 133 3.87 21.61 4.87
N SER A 134 3.69 22.28 6.01
CA SER A 134 3.46 21.62 7.31
C SER A 134 2.18 20.80 7.28
N MET A 135 1.08 21.36 6.76
CA MET A 135 -0.20 20.66 6.63
C MET A 135 -0.13 19.49 5.66
N LYS A 136 0.57 19.64 4.52
CA LYS A 136 0.85 18.52 3.60
C LYS A 136 1.62 17.41 4.29
N ASN A 137 2.66 17.74 5.06
CA ASN A 137 3.45 16.75 5.78
C ASN A 137 2.65 16.05 6.88
N ILE A 138 1.81 16.79 7.62
CA ILE A 138 0.88 16.21 8.60
C ILE A 138 -0.09 15.25 7.92
N GLY A 139 -0.68 15.63 6.78
CA GLY A 139 -1.60 14.79 6.03
C GLY A 139 -0.95 13.51 5.50
N LYS A 140 0.32 13.59 5.06
CA LYS A 140 1.10 12.40 4.67
C LYS A 140 1.44 11.52 5.87
N MET A 141 1.81 12.14 6.99
CA MET A 141 2.16 11.46 8.24
C MET A 141 0.98 10.68 8.83
N SER A 142 -0.25 11.18 8.69
CA SER A 142 -1.45 10.49 9.15
C SER A 142 -2.03 9.49 8.15
N SER A 143 -1.44 9.37 6.95
CA SER A 143 -1.98 8.54 5.88
C SER A 143 -1.87 7.04 6.23
N PRO A 144 -2.92 6.24 5.93
CA PRO A 144 -2.80 4.78 5.96
C PRO A 144 -1.97 4.23 4.81
N PHE A 145 -1.41 5.10 3.96
CA PHE A 145 -0.55 4.75 2.85
C PHE A 145 0.87 5.28 3.05
N THR A 146 1.84 4.46 2.69
CA THR A 146 3.22 4.87 2.44
C THR A 146 3.60 4.46 1.04
N ALA A 147 3.87 5.43 0.17
CA ALA A 147 4.04 5.17 -1.25
C ALA A 147 5.13 6.04 -1.86
N THR A 148 5.72 5.54 -2.94
CA THR A 148 6.67 6.27 -3.79
C THR A 148 6.23 6.16 -5.24
N SER A 149 6.74 7.05 -6.08
CA SER A 149 6.43 7.10 -7.52
C SER A 149 7.72 7.26 -8.34
N GLY A 150 7.60 7.33 -9.66
CA GLY A 150 8.73 7.58 -10.55
C GLY A 150 9.75 6.44 -10.53
N ASP A 151 11.04 6.80 -10.56
CA ASP A 151 12.11 5.82 -10.76
C ASP A 151 12.30 4.87 -9.57
N LYS A 152 12.02 5.32 -8.35
CA LYS A 152 12.07 4.45 -7.16
C LYS A 152 10.99 3.38 -7.25
N ALA A 153 9.75 3.75 -7.58
CA ALA A 153 8.66 2.80 -7.77
C ALA A 153 8.98 1.80 -8.90
N LYS A 154 9.41 2.30 -10.05
CA LYS A 154 9.81 1.44 -11.19
C LYS A 154 10.90 0.44 -10.80
N LYS A 155 11.95 0.89 -10.11
CA LYS A 155 13.04 0.01 -9.66
C LYS A 155 12.54 -1.12 -8.76
N ILE A 156 11.64 -0.82 -7.84
CA ILE A 156 11.04 -1.83 -6.96
C ILE A 156 10.21 -2.82 -7.79
N ILE A 157 9.35 -2.33 -8.68
CA ILE A 157 8.46 -3.16 -9.51
C ILE A 157 9.26 -4.05 -10.47
N GLU A 158 10.33 -3.55 -11.09
CA GLU A 158 11.20 -4.36 -11.95
C GLU A 158 11.93 -5.46 -11.17
N ALA A 159 12.36 -5.17 -9.94
CA ALA A 159 12.87 -6.20 -9.05
C ALA A 159 11.78 -7.23 -8.73
N MET A 160 10.54 -6.81 -8.49
CA MET A 160 9.42 -7.73 -8.21
C MET A 160 9.05 -8.61 -9.41
N LYS A 161 9.16 -8.11 -10.65
CA LYS A 161 8.87 -8.88 -11.88
C LYS A 161 9.85 -10.05 -12.09
N SER A 162 11.08 -9.91 -11.62
CA SER A 162 12.14 -10.90 -11.80
C SER A 162 12.45 -11.73 -10.53
N GLY A 163 11.97 -11.26 -9.38
CA GLY A 163 12.21 -11.89 -8.09
C GLY A 163 11.22 -12.99 -7.73
N SER A 164 11.46 -13.64 -6.60
CA SER A 164 10.60 -14.73 -6.09
C SER A 164 9.84 -14.35 -4.83
N ILE A 165 10.45 -13.55 -3.96
CA ILE A 165 9.88 -13.17 -2.68
C ILE A 165 10.15 -11.69 -2.42
N MET A 166 9.09 -10.95 -2.06
CA MET A 166 9.22 -9.63 -1.48
C MET A 166 9.02 -9.72 0.03
N LYS A 167 9.97 -9.19 0.80
CA LYS A 167 9.80 -8.93 2.23
C LYS A 167 9.54 -7.45 2.42
N MET A 168 8.64 -7.12 3.34
CA MET A 168 8.44 -5.75 3.78
C MET A 168 8.54 -5.67 5.28
N ARG A 169 8.85 -4.48 5.79
CA ARG A 169 8.55 -4.09 7.15
C ARG A 169 8.08 -2.66 7.25
N VAL A 170 7.10 -2.42 8.10
CA VAL A 170 6.71 -1.08 8.54
C VAL A 170 7.64 -0.65 9.67
N ILE A 171 8.30 0.48 9.46
CA ILE A 171 9.09 1.20 10.44
C ILE A 171 8.22 2.40 10.79
N GLY A 172 7.29 2.21 11.72
CA GLY A 172 6.40 3.30 12.15
C GLY A 172 7.20 4.46 12.79
N PHE A 173 6.54 5.30 13.58
CA PHE A 173 7.17 6.40 14.32
C PHE A 173 8.12 5.91 15.45
N GLY A 174 9.19 5.19 15.11
CA GLY A 174 10.25 4.75 16.02
C GLY A 174 10.06 3.39 16.69
N THR A 175 9.06 2.59 16.31
CA THR A 175 8.81 1.26 16.92
C THR A 175 9.15 0.11 15.96
N ASN A 176 10.31 -0.52 16.15
CA ASN A 176 10.77 -1.71 15.42
C ASN A 176 10.16 -3.02 15.95
N SER A 177 8.89 -3.04 16.37
CA SER A 177 8.27 -4.30 16.84
C SER A 177 7.99 -5.24 15.66
N SER A 178 8.45 -6.48 15.77
CA SER A 178 8.81 -7.33 14.63
C SER A 178 7.74 -8.34 14.17
N ALA A 179 6.61 -8.47 14.87
CA ALA A 179 5.64 -9.54 14.59
C ALA A 179 4.48 -9.12 13.67
N THR A 180 3.92 -7.93 13.80
CA THR A 180 2.75 -7.46 13.01
C THR A 180 3.12 -6.54 11.86
N ASN A 181 4.37 -6.06 11.84
CA ASN A 181 4.83 -5.04 10.91
C ASN A 181 5.63 -5.63 9.75
N VAL A 182 5.88 -6.94 9.73
CA VAL A 182 6.69 -7.62 8.71
C VAL A 182 5.79 -8.51 7.87
N GLY A 183 5.99 -8.51 6.55
CA GLY A 183 5.24 -9.34 5.62
C GLY A 183 6.16 -10.00 4.59
N GLU A 184 5.80 -11.20 4.16
CA GLU A 184 6.47 -11.92 3.08
C GLU A 184 5.45 -12.28 2.00
N TYR A 185 5.77 -11.95 0.76
CA TYR A 185 4.86 -12.00 -0.38
C TYR A 185 5.52 -12.75 -1.51
N THR A 186 4.88 -13.81 -1.97
CA THR A 186 5.37 -14.57 -3.12
C THR A 186 5.17 -13.76 -4.39
N LEU A 187 6.20 -13.71 -5.24
CA LEU A 187 6.20 -13.06 -6.54
C LEU A 187 6.12 -14.17 -7.59
N ASN A 188 4.93 -14.35 -8.17
CA ASN A 188 4.62 -15.47 -9.05
C ASN A 188 3.97 -14.97 -10.36
N GLN A 189 3.48 -15.91 -11.18
CA GLN A 189 2.81 -15.59 -12.44
C GLN A 189 1.55 -14.74 -12.25
N ASP A 190 0.86 -14.84 -11.11
CA ASP A 190 -0.31 -14.02 -10.82
C ASP A 190 0.06 -12.53 -10.72
N LEU A 191 1.24 -12.21 -10.16
CA LEU A 191 1.75 -10.83 -10.16
C LEU A 191 1.94 -10.31 -11.57
N LEU A 192 2.60 -11.10 -12.42
CA LEU A 192 2.88 -10.69 -13.81
C LEU A 192 1.59 -10.51 -14.60
N ALA A 193 0.61 -11.39 -14.40
CA ALA A 193 -0.71 -11.26 -15.01
C ALA A 193 -1.45 -10.01 -14.53
N ALA A 194 -1.51 -9.77 -13.21
CA ALA A 194 -2.17 -8.59 -12.65
C ALA A 194 -1.50 -7.27 -13.07
N LEU A 195 -0.17 -7.25 -13.17
CA LEU A 195 0.58 -6.11 -13.70
C LEU A 195 0.24 -5.85 -15.17
N ALA A 196 0.26 -6.89 -16.00
CA ALA A 196 -0.09 -6.79 -17.41
C ALA A 196 -1.54 -6.30 -17.62
N GLU A 197 -2.48 -6.74 -16.77
CA GLU A 197 -3.86 -6.25 -16.78
C GLU A 197 -3.94 -4.74 -16.52
N CYS A 198 -3.09 -4.18 -15.65
CA CYS A 198 -2.97 -2.74 -15.43
C CYS A 198 -2.03 -2.03 -16.44
N GLY A 199 -1.46 -2.76 -17.39
CA GLY A 199 -0.48 -2.30 -18.38
C GLY A 199 0.88 -1.92 -17.79
N LEU A 200 1.27 -2.49 -16.66
CA LEU A 200 2.47 -2.20 -15.88
C LEU A 200 3.63 -3.17 -16.14
#